data_AF-A0A547L8T6-F1
#
_entry.id   AF-A0A547L8T6-F1
#
_cell.length_a   1.000
_cell.length_b   1.000
_cell.length_c   1.000
_cell.angle_alpha   90.00
_cell.angle_beta   90.00
_cell.angle_gamma   90.00
#
_symmetry.space_group_name_H-M   'P 1'
#
loop_
_entity.id
_entity.type
_entity.pdbx_description
1 polymer ?
#
loop_
_entity_poly.entity_id
_entity_poly.type
_entity_poly.pdbx_seq_one_letter_code
_entity_poly.pdbx_strand_id
1 'polypeptide(L)'
;MQSIVLRVAALAWAGLSLLLAVLWFVELGMVGFPDGHVTPFARTTGPLLHVLASACLIQGLYFLCRGLFGKGFGLLGLGLQILMAAMLTVAPTLIVRNCPHSQACSSAYEALTNTMMDDGIGG
;
A
#
# COMPACT_ATOMS: atom_id res chain seq x y z
N MET A 1 15.70 1.74 -28.29
CA MET A 1 15.90 2.42 -26.99
C MET A 1 14.62 2.52 -26.16
N GLN A 2 13.51 3.03 -26.70
CA GLN A 2 12.23 3.19 -25.98
C GLN A 2 11.69 1.91 -25.30
N SER A 3 11.81 0.75 -25.96
CA SER A 3 11.39 -0.55 -25.39
C SER A 3 12.22 -0.97 -24.15
N ILE A 4 13.52 -0.65 -24.12
CA ILE A 4 14.42 -0.96 -23.00
C ILE A 4 14.09 -0.06 -21.81
N VAL A 5 13.91 1.25 -22.06
CA VAL A 5 13.53 2.22 -21.02
C VAL A 5 12.22 1.83 -20.35
N LEU A 6 11.22 1.44 -21.13
CA LEU A 6 9.93 1.00 -20.59
C LEU A 6 10.02 -0.29 -19.78
N ARG A 7 10.88 -1.24 -20.18
CA ARG A 7 11.15 -2.45 -19.39
C ARG A 7 11.82 -2.12 -18.06
N VAL A 8 12.82 -1.24 -18.08
CA VAL A 8 13.49 -0.78 -16.85
C VAL A 8 12.50 -0.08 -15.92
N ALA A 9 11.64 0.78 -16.46
CA ALA A 9 10.60 1.45 -15.68
C ALA A 9 9.60 0.45 -15.06
N ALA A 10 9.17 -0.55 -15.83
CA ALA A 10 8.28 -1.60 -15.34
C ALA A 10 8.93 -2.43 -14.21
N LEU A 11 10.20 -2.79 -14.37
CA LEU A 11 10.96 -3.54 -13.36
C LEU A 11 11.24 -2.69 -12.11
N ALA A 12 11.52 -1.40 -12.27
CA ALA A 12 11.68 -0.48 -11.16
C ALA A 12 10.38 -0.35 -10.36
N TRP A 13 9.24 -0.20 -11.04
CA TRP A 13 7.93 -0.17 -10.39
C TRP A 13 7.58 -1.50 -9.70
N ALA A 14 7.91 -2.62 -10.33
CA ALA A 14 7.76 -3.94 -9.75
C ALA A 14 8.58 -4.09 -8.46
N GLY A 15 9.87 -3.73 -8.51
CA GLY A 15 10.75 -3.75 -7.34
C GLY A 15 10.25 -2.87 -6.21
N LEU A 16 9.82 -1.64 -6.52
CA LEU A 16 9.23 -0.73 -5.53
C LEU A 16 7.96 -1.30 -4.90
N SER A 17 7.05 -1.84 -5.71
CA SER A 17 5.79 -2.44 -5.23
C SER A 17 6.04 -3.64 -4.32
N LEU A 18 6.99 -4.52 -4.69
CA LEU A 18 7.36 -5.67 -3.88
C LEU A 18 8.01 -5.25 -2.55
N LEU A 19 8.92 -4.26 -2.59
CA LEU A 19 9.56 -3.72 -1.39
C LEU A 19 8.53 -3.11 -0.43
N LEU A 20 7.61 -2.29 -0.96
CA LEU A 20 6.53 -1.69 -0.17
C LEU A 20 5.63 -2.76 0.42
N ALA A 21 5.23 -3.77 -0.36
CA ALA A 21 4.41 -4.87 0.15
C ALA A 21 5.10 -5.61 1.31
N VAL A 22 6.38 -5.94 1.17
CA VAL A 22 7.16 -6.59 2.24
C VAL A 22 7.20 -5.71 3.48
N LEU A 23 7.53 -4.42 3.33
CA LEU A 23 7.60 -3.48 4.44
C LEU A 23 6.25 -3.36 5.16
N TRP A 24 5.15 -3.32 4.39
CA TRP A 24 3.81 -3.26 4.96
C TRP A 24 3.39 -4.54 5.68
N PHE A 25 3.74 -5.71 5.15
CA PHE A 25 3.49 -6.98 5.83
C PHE A 25 4.29 -7.12 7.13
N VAL A 26 5.55 -6.66 7.14
CA VAL A 26 6.36 -6.66 8.37
C VAL A 26 5.70 -5.77 9.42
N GLU A 27 5.35 -4.53 9.08
CA GLU A 27 4.71 -3.62 10.02
C GLU A 27 3.36 -4.15 10.54
N LEU A 28 2.53 -4.71 9.66
CA LEU A 28 1.27 -5.34 10.07
C LEU A 28 1.51 -6.56 10.98
N GLY A 29 2.57 -7.31 10.75
CA GLY A 29 2.98 -8.44 11.60
C GLY A 29 3.55 -8.02 12.96
N MET A 30 3.98 -6.77 13.10
CA MET A 30 4.50 -6.20 14.36
C MET A 30 3.40 -5.50 15.18
N VAL A 31 2.17 -5.43 14.68
CA VAL A 31 1.05 -4.83 15.42
C VAL A 31 0.78 -5.64 16.69
N GLY A 32 0.81 -4.96 17.84
CA GLY A 32 0.67 -5.57 19.15
C GLY A 32 1.92 -6.27 19.67
N PHE A 33 3.09 -6.10 19.05
CA PHE A 33 4.36 -6.50 19.66
C PHE A 33 4.93 -5.35 20.52
N PRO A 34 5.48 -5.62 21.73
CA PRO A 34 5.68 -6.92 22.38
C PRO A 34 4.59 -7.34 23.39
N ASP A 35 3.70 -6.45 23.77
CA ASP A 35 2.75 -6.59 24.89
C ASP A 35 1.43 -7.28 24.52
N GLY A 36 1.21 -7.54 23.24
CA GLY A 36 -0.02 -8.11 22.69
C GLY A 36 -1.14 -7.09 22.52
N HIS A 37 -0.91 -5.81 22.81
CA HIS A 37 -1.97 -4.81 22.80
C HIS A 37 -2.25 -4.30 21.39
N VAL A 38 -3.44 -4.61 20.87
CA VAL A 38 -3.89 -4.15 19.55
C VAL A 38 -4.97 -3.09 19.74
N THR A 39 -4.68 -1.86 19.30
CA THR A 39 -5.59 -0.73 19.42
C THR A 39 -6.88 -0.95 18.61
N PRO A 40 -8.01 -0.31 19.00
CA PRO A 40 -9.27 -0.40 18.24
C PRO A 40 -9.11 0.02 16.78
N PHE A 41 -8.29 1.06 16.53
CA PHE A 41 -7.97 1.52 15.19
C PHE A 41 -7.23 0.44 14.37
N ALA A 42 -6.19 -0.17 14.94
CA ALA A 42 -5.40 -1.20 14.27
C ALA A 42 -6.24 -2.47 14.00
N ARG A 43 -7.15 -2.84 14.92
CA ARG A 43 -8.07 -3.96 14.71
C ARG A 43 -9.03 -3.72 13.55
N THR A 44 -9.51 -2.49 13.40
CA THR A 44 -10.50 -2.13 12.37
C THR A 44 -9.85 -1.95 11.00
N THR A 45 -8.68 -1.32 10.95
CA THR A 45 -7.98 -1.00 9.69
C THR A 45 -7.04 -2.11 9.20
N GLY A 46 -6.61 -3.01 10.09
CA GLY A 46 -5.71 -4.13 9.78
C GLY A 46 -6.14 -4.99 8.59
N PRO A 47 -7.39 -5.51 8.53
CA PRO A 47 -7.85 -6.30 7.40
C PRO A 47 -7.77 -5.55 6.06
N LEU A 48 -8.16 -4.27 6.05
CA LEU A 48 -8.09 -3.43 4.85
C LEU A 48 -6.63 -3.24 4.41
N LEU A 49 -5.73 -2.96 5.35
CA LEU A 49 -4.30 -2.80 5.06
C LEU A 49 -3.66 -4.09 4.56
N HIS A 50 -4.06 -5.26 5.05
CA HIS A 50 -3.63 -6.56 4.52
C HIS A 50 -4.12 -6.79 3.08
N VAL A 51 -5.36 -6.43 2.77
CA VAL A 51 -5.89 -6.51 1.40
C VAL A 51 -5.12 -5.58 0.48
N LEU A 52 -4.84 -4.34 0.88
CA LEU A 52 -4.07 -3.39 0.07
C LEU A 52 -2.61 -3.83 -0.11
N ALA A 53 -1.98 -4.40 0.93
CA ALA A 53 -0.63 -4.94 0.85
C ALA A 53 -0.53 -6.16 -0.06
N SER A 54 -1.51 -7.07 0.01
CA SER A 54 -1.58 -8.22 -0.91
C SER A 54 -1.86 -7.78 -2.35
N ALA A 55 -2.72 -6.79 -2.58
CA ALA A 55 -2.93 -6.21 -3.89
C ALA A 55 -1.65 -5.58 -4.46
N CYS A 56 -0.89 -4.85 -3.64
CA CYS A 56 0.41 -4.29 -4.01
C CYS A 56 1.43 -5.38 -4.38
N LEU A 57 1.46 -6.48 -3.63
CA LEU A 57 2.30 -7.64 -3.92
C LEU A 57 1.95 -8.28 -5.27
N ILE A 58 0.67 -8.59 -5.49
CA ILE A 58 0.17 -9.21 -6.73
C ILE A 58 0.52 -8.34 -7.94
N GLN A 59 0.31 -7.03 -7.81
CA GLN A 59 0.64 -6.07 -8.84
C GLN A 59 2.15 -5.99 -9.10
N GLY A 60 2.98 -5.98 -8.05
CA GLY A 60 4.44 -6.03 -8.18
C GLY A 60 4.90 -7.26 -8.94
N LEU A 61 4.35 -8.44 -8.61
CA LEU A 61 4.61 -9.69 -9.33
C LEU A 61 4.13 -9.63 -10.79
N TYR A 62 2.97 -9.01 -11.04
CA TYR A 62 2.47 -8.81 -12.40
C TYR A 62 3.43 -7.98 -13.26
N PHE A 63 3.88 -6.82 -12.75
CA PHE A 63 4.83 -5.97 -13.48
C PHE A 63 6.21 -6.63 -13.62
N LEU A 64 6.64 -7.43 -12.63
CA LEU A 64 7.87 -8.21 -12.71
C LEU A 64 7.78 -9.23 -13.86
N CYS A 65 6.74 -10.07 -13.87
CA CYS A 65 6.51 -11.06 -14.92
C CYS A 65 6.38 -10.41 -16.31
N ARG A 66 5.65 -9.30 -16.41
CA ARG A 66 5.52 -8.54 -17.66
C ARG A 66 6.85 -7.91 -18.09
N GLY A 67 7.65 -7.40 -17.16
CA GLY A 67 8.95 -6.80 -17.45
C GLY A 67 9.97 -7.81 -17.98
N LEU A 68 9.96 -9.02 -17.41
CA LEU A 68 10.87 -10.12 -17.76
C LEU A 68 10.45 -10.85 -19.05
N PHE A 69 9.17 -11.23 -19.17
CA PHE A 69 8.68 -12.12 -20.23
C PHE A 69 7.78 -11.43 -21.27
N GLY A 70 7.38 -10.18 -21.04
CA GLY A 70 6.44 -9.47 -21.92
C GLY A 70 7.03 -9.08 -23.27
N LYS A 71 6.25 -9.28 -24.34
CA LYS A 71 6.46 -8.59 -25.62
C LYS A 71 6.22 -7.09 -25.41
N GLY A 72 7.01 -6.26 -26.11
CA GLY A 72 7.28 -4.85 -25.81
C GLY A 72 6.10 -3.99 -25.32
N PHE A 73 6.41 -3.03 -24.47
CA PHE A 73 5.43 -2.13 -23.86
C PHE A 73 5.12 -0.92 -24.74
N GLY A 74 3.85 -0.54 -24.79
CA GLY A 74 3.44 0.80 -25.23
C GLY A 74 3.61 1.80 -24.08
N LEU A 75 4.15 2.99 -24.38
CA LEU A 75 4.45 4.02 -23.37
C LEU A 75 3.20 4.45 -22.59
N LEU A 76 2.11 4.75 -23.30
CA LEU A 76 0.81 5.11 -22.72
C LEU A 76 0.21 3.97 -21.91
N GLY A 77 0.27 2.74 -22.40
CA GLY A 77 -0.29 1.57 -21.71
C GLY A 77 0.41 1.30 -20.38
N LEU A 78 1.74 1.33 -20.35
CA LEU A 78 2.50 1.13 -19.11
C LEU A 78 2.26 2.27 -18.11
N GLY A 79 2.33 3.52 -18.57
CA GLY A 79 2.13 4.68 -17.69
C GLY A 79 0.75 4.69 -17.03
N LEU A 80 -0.30 4.39 -17.78
CA LEU A 80 -1.67 4.36 -17.26
C LEU A 80 -1.88 3.18 -16.31
N GLN A 81 -1.27 2.01 -16.60
CA GLN A 81 -1.28 0.87 -15.69
C GLN A 81 -0.59 1.20 -14.37
N ILE A 82 0.59 1.85 -14.40
CA ILE A 82 1.33 2.27 -13.20
C ILE A 82 0.54 3.33 -12.40
N LEU A 83 -0.10 4.28 -13.08
CA LEU A 83 -0.91 5.30 -12.43
C LEU A 83 -2.12 4.70 -11.71
N MET A 84 -2.87 3.84 -12.39
CA MET A 84 -4.02 3.14 -11.81
C MET A 84 -3.59 2.27 -10.63
N ALA A 85 -2.49 1.55 -10.80
CA ALA A 85 -1.84 0.77 -9.77
C ALA A 85 -1.53 1.60 -8.51
N ALA A 86 -0.86 2.74 -8.67
CA ALA A 86 -0.48 3.62 -7.58
C ALA A 86 -1.73 4.19 -6.86
N MET A 87 -2.73 4.63 -7.61
CA MET A 87 -3.99 5.16 -7.09
C MET A 87 -4.78 4.12 -6.29
N LEU A 88 -4.80 2.86 -6.74
CA LEU A 88 -5.63 1.80 -6.12
C LEU A 88 -4.95 1.10 -4.94
N THR A 89 -3.62 1.13 -4.85
CA THR A 89 -2.88 0.40 -3.80
C THR A 89 -2.10 1.34 -2.89
N VAL A 90 -1.23 2.18 -3.45
CA VAL A 90 -0.30 3.00 -2.65
C VAL A 90 -1.01 4.15 -1.96
N ALA A 91 -1.83 4.90 -2.69
CA ALA A 91 -2.55 6.05 -2.14
C ALA A 91 -3.46 5.66 -0.94
N PRO A 92 -4.37 4.68 -1.03
CA PRO A 92 -5.22 4.32 0.10
C PRO A 92 -4.42 3.76 1.28
N THR A 93 -3.35 3.00 1.06
CA THR A 93 -2.49 2.52 2.15
C THR A 93 -1.85 3.68 2.90
N LEU A 94 -1.33 4.67 2.19
CA LEU A 94 -0.72 5.86 2.81
C LEU A 94 -1.76 6.72 3.54
N ILE A 95 -2.96 6.88 2.99
CA ILE A 95 -4.04 7.64 3.62
C ILE A 95 -4.46 6.98 4.94
N VAL A 96 -4.72 5.67 4.93
CA VAL A 96 -5.16 4.95 6.13
C VAL A 96 -4.07 4.97 7.20
N ARG A 97 -2.80 4.79 6.83
CA ARG A 97 -1.68 4.82 7.78
C ARG A 97 -1.38 6.18 8.38
N ASN A 98 -1.48 7.24 7.58
CA ASN A 98 -1.27 8.61 8.06
C ASN A 98 -2.52 9.22 8.70
N CYS A 99 -3.63 8.48 8.75
CA CYS A 99 -4.89 8.95 9.30
C CYS A 99 -4.79 9.47 10.75
N PRO A 100 -4.07 8.80 11.69
CA PRO A 100 -3.96 9.29 13.06
C PRO A 100 -3.23 10.64 13.17
N HIS A 101 -2.36 10.94 12.21
CA HIS A 101 -1.58 12.19 12.16
C HIS A 101 -2.33 13.33 11.44
N SER A 102 -3.53 13.08 10.93
CA SER A 102 -4.34 14.04 10.19
C SER A 102 -5.64 14.34 10.92
N GLN A 103 -5.80 15.57 11.39
CA GLN A 103 -6.99 16.01 12.13
C GLN A 103 -8.28 15.81 11.35
N ALA A 104 -8.24 15.96 10.02
CA ALA A 104 -9.40 15.73 9.16
C ALA A 104 -9.78 14.23 9.07
N CYS A 105 -8.79 13.34 9.08
CA CYS A 105 -9.02 11.91 9.00
C CYS A 105 -9.47 11.34 10.35
N SER A 106 -8.86 11.79 11.45
CA SER A 106 -9.30 11.42 12.80
C SER A 106 -10.71 11.88 13.10
N SER A 107 -11.08 13.13 12.79
CA SER A 107 -12.44 13.61 13.00
C SER A 107 -13.48 12.84 12.18
N ALA A 108 -13.13 12.48 10.93
CA ALA A 108 -14.02 11.69 10.08
C ALA A 108 -14.18 10.25 10.60
N TYR A 109 -13.09 9.64 11.07
CA TYR A 109 -13.13 8.32 11.70
C TYR A 109 -14.02 8.33 12.94
N GLU A 110 -13.84 9.28 13.85
CA GLU A 110 -14.64 9.40 15.08
C GLU A 110 -16.12 9.63 14.77
N ALA A 111 -16.42 10.47 13.77
CA ALA A 111 -17.80 10.71 13.34
C ALA A 111 -18.47 9.46 12.73
N LEU A 112 -17.71 8.63 12.01
CA LEU A 112 -18.22 7.42 11.36
C LEU A 112 -18.33 6.23 12.32
N THR A 113 -17.42 6.13 13.29
CA THR A 113 -17.33 4.97 14.19
C THR A 113 -17.92 5.22 15.56
N ASN A 114 -18.22 6.48 15.92
CA ASN A 114 -18.60 6.92 17.27
C ASN A 114 -17.59 6.48 18.35
N THR A 115 -16.36 6.19 17.96
CA THR A 115 -15.27 5.83 18.86
C THR A 115 -14.15 6.83 18.71
N MET A 116 -13.65 7.36 19.83
CA MET A 116 -12.46 8.21 19.86
C MET A 116 -11.28 7.47 19.19
N MET A 117 -10.53 8.17 18.35
CA MET A 117 -9.38 7.56 17.69
C MET A 117 -8.31 7.27 18.75
N ASP A 118 -8.05 5.99 18.97
CA ASP A 118 -6.92 5.52 19.78
C ASP A 118 -5.99 4.71 18.86
N ASP A 119 -4.87 5.33 18.53
CA ASP A 119 -3.77 4.74 17.76
C ASP A 119 -2.61 4.28 18.66
N GLY A 120 -2.77 4.40 19.99
CA GLY A 120 -1.75 4.06 20.98
C GLY A 120 -0.64 5.11 21.14
N ILE A 121 -0.73 6.26 20.45
CA ILE A 121 0.21 7.36 20.61
C ILE A 121 -0.34 8.33 21.65
N GLY A 122 0.23 8.29 22.86
CA GLY A 122 -0.06 9.25 23.94
C GLY A 122 -0.91 8.70 25.06
N GLY A 123 -0.41 7.68 25.76
CA GLY A 123 -0.97 7.24 27.04
C GLY A 123 -1.05 8.35 28.09
#